data_AF-A0A943FZU3-F1
#
_entry.id   AF-A0A943FZU3-F1
#
_cell.length_a   1.000
_cell.length_b   1.000
_cell.length_c   1.000
_cell.angle_alpha   90.00
_cell.angle_beta   90.00
_cell.angle_gamma   90.00
#
_symmetry.space_group_name_H-M   'P 1'
#
loop_
_entity.id
_entity.type
_entity.pdbx_description
1 polymer ?
#
loop_
_entity_poly.entity_id
_entity_poly.type
_entity_poly.pdbx_seq_one_letter_code
_entity_poly.pdbx_strand_id
1 'polypeptide(L)'
;MSKKDVAITSAKSAISLIPWAGGIINEVISYYQGKYVDLRIEKLEKILGDDRKDIFEKNMNNLNEQEYFLSRKLIKFYLLESEPIVSETVVKFLVDYILSNKRDSMNLIISMLCQMESSDIELLKKIKHSFTNLDAELKWEEISPYEVNNSDDKITKISLNQLISTDFSDDGNMNLEFNMMGIAFMKLDRLNIINTYFPIYPGNNNTRNIISFTITPLGKKIIEYID
;
A
#
# COMPACT_ATOMS: atom_id res chain seq x y z
N MET A 1 -11.98 -1.22 40.77
CA MET A 1 -12.06 -1.53 39.32
C MET A 1 -11.29 -0.47 38.57
N SER A 2 -10.20 -0.88 37.91
CA SER A 2 -9.28 0.04 37.26
C SER A 2 -9.85 0.43 35.90
N LYS A 3 -9.63 1.66 35.43
CA LYS A 3 -9.98 2.10 34.07
C LYS A 3 -9.40 1.18 32.96
N LYS A 4 -8.41 0.33 33.29
CA LYS A 4 -7.91 -0.75 32.43
C LYS A 4 -8.95 -1.84 32.14
N ASP A 5 -9.80 -2.18 33.11
CA ASP A 5 -10.80 -3.25 32.96
C ASP A 5 -11.93 -2.82 32.02
N VAL A 6 -12.22 -1.51 31.97
CA VAL A 6 -13.23 -0.93 31.06
C VAL A 6 -12.71 -0.90 29.62
N ALA A 7 -11.43 -0.56 29.40
CA ALA A 7 -10.83 -0.53 28.05
C ALA A 7 -10.68 -1.93 27.43
N ILE A 8 -10.38 -2.95 28.25
CA ILE A 8 -10.32 -4.35 27.79
C ILE A 8 -11.72 -4.89 27.44
N THR A 9 -12.79 -4.28 27.96
CA THR A 9 -14.19 -4.73 27.76
C THR A 9 -14.94 -3.92 26.69
N SER A 10 -14.42 -2.77 26.23
CA SER A 10 -15.20 -1.82 25.40
C SER A 10 -14.96 -1.83 23.89
N ALA A 11 -14.18 -2.75 23.33
CA ALA A 11 -14.13 -2.95 21.87
C ALA A 11 -14.90 -4.23 21.48
N LYS A 12 -16.21 -4.10 21.27
CA LYS A 12 -17.08 -5.14 20.70
C LYS A 12 -16.85 -5.28 19.19
N SER A 13 -15.65 -5.68 18.78
CA SER A 13 -15.38 -5.93 17.37
C SER A 13 -15.85 -7.34 16.97
N ALA A 14 -16.34 -7.49 15.73
CA ALA A 14 -16.60 -8.81 15.13
C ALA A 14 -15.31 -9.66 15.08
N ILE A 15 -14.14 -9.01 14.99
CA ILE A 15 -12.82 -9.66 14.99
C ILE A 15 -12.44 -10.21 16.37
N SER A 16 -12.75 -9.48 17.45
CA SER A 16 -12.50 -9.92 18.83
C SER A 16 -13.43 -11.05 19.28
N LEU A 17 -14.60 -11.20 18.64
CA LEU A 17 -15.50 -12.33 18.86
C LEU A 17 -14.98 -13.62 18.19
N ILE A 18 -14.13 -13.49 17.17
CA ILE A 18 -13.47 -14.64 16.53
C ILE A 18 -12.28 -15.07 17.40
N PRO A 19 -12.25 -16.31 17.95
CA PRO A 19 -11.29 -16.69 18.98
C PRO A 19 -9.82 -16.49 18.58
N TRP A 20 -9.46 -16.81 17.34
CA TRP A 20 -8.07 -16.68 16.88
C TRP A 20 -7.67 -15.24 16.58
N ALA A 21 -8.60 -14.42 16.08
CA ALA A 21 -8.32 -13.03 15.74
C ALA A 21 -8.35 -12.14 16.99
N GLY A 22 -9.23 -12.45 17.95
CA GLY A 22 -9.16 -11.94 19.32
C GLY A 22 -7.84 -12.31 20.01
N GLY A 23 -7.31 -13.51 19.78
CA GLY A 23 -5.97 -13.90 20.23
C GLY A 23 -4.86 -12.98 19.69
N ILE A 24 -4.92 -12.61 18.40
CA ILE A 24 -4.00 -11.63 17.80
C ILE A 24 -4.17 -10.26 18.47
N ILE A 25 -5.39 -9.77 18.64
CA ILE A 25 -5.65 -8.48 19.29
C ILE A 25 -5.10 -8.46 20.72
N ASN A 26 -5.30 -9.54 21.49
CA ASN A 26 -4.77 -9.66 22.85
C ASN A 26 -3.24 -9.72 22.90
N GLU A 27 -2.61 -10.43 21.96
CA GLU A 27 -1.16 -10.40 21.75
C GLU A 27 -0.71 -8.95 21.54
N VAL A 28 -1.38 -8.24 20.64
CA VAL A 28 -1.04 -6.86 20.23
C VAL A 28 -1.19 -5.81 21.33
N ILE A 29 -2.34 -5.80 22.02
CA ILE A 29 -2.63 -4.82 23.09
C ILE A 29 -1.62 -4.95 24.23
N SER A 30 -1.05 -6.14 24.44
CA SER A 30 -0.05 -6.38 25.46
C SER A 30 1.33 -5.78 25.12
N TYR A 31 1.64 -5.53 23.84
CA TYR A 31 2.95 -5.05 23.38
C TYR A 31 3.02 -3.54 23.07
N TYR A 32 1.92 -2.89 22.66
CA TYR A 32 1.92 -1.49 22.22
C TYR A 32 1.01 -0.61 23.09
N GLN A 33 1.25 0.72 23.10
CA GLN A 33 0.30 1.69 23.63
C GLN A 33 -1.01 1.57 22.84
N GLY A 34 -2.01 0.89 23.43
CA GLY A 34 -3.24 0.41 22.78
C GLY A 34 -4.02 1.45 21.95
N LYS A 35 -3.81 2.75 22.19
CA LYS A 35 -4.49 3.85 21.48
C LYS A 35 -4.50 3.70 19.95
N TYR A 36 -3.37 3.36 19.31
CA TYR A 36 -3.33 3.26 17.84
C TYR A 36 -3.99 2.00 17.31
N VAL A 37 -3.95 0.92 18.09
CA VAL A 37 -4.64 -0.34 17.78
C VAL A 37 -6.14 -0.12 17.89
N ASP A 38 -6.60 0.55 18.95
CA ASP A 38 -8.00 0.90 19.17
C ASP A 38 -8.54 1.75 18.00
N LEU A 39 -7.81 2.80 17.60
CA LEU A 39 -8.17 3.64 16.45
C LEU A 39 -8.29 2.85 15.13
N ARG A 40 -7.43 1.84 14.95
CA ARG A 40 -7.47 0.97 13.76
C ARG A 40 -8.67 0.03 13.81
N ILE A 41 -8.98 -0.53 14.98
CA ILE A 41 -10.20 -1.34 15.17
C ILE A 41 -11.45 -0.51 14.89
N GLU A 42 -11.55 0.72 15.42
CA GLU A 42 -12.65 1.64 15.16
C GLU A 42 -12.80 1.96 13.66
N LYS A 43 -11.68 2.20 12.97
CA LYS A 43 -11.68 2.45 11.52
C LYS A 43 -12.18 1.24 10.73
N LEU A 44 -11.77 0.03 11.12
CA LEU A 44 -12.24 -1.21 10.52
C LEU A 44 -13.75 -1.38 10.71
N GLU A 45 -14.25 -1.15 11.92
CA GLU A 45 -15.70 -1.23 12.21
C GLU A 45 -16.50 -0.23 11.40
N LYS A 46 -15.99 1.01 11.28
CA LYS A 46 -16.62 2.05 10.46
C LYS A 46 -16.70 1.67 8.99
N ILE A 47 -15.63 1.07 8.44
CA ILE A 47 -15.58 0.64 7.04
C ILE A 47 -16.45 -0.60 6.81
N LEU A 48 -16.51 -1.51 7.79
CA LEU A 48 -17.35 -2.70 7.72
C LEU A 48 -18.84 -2.35 7.77
N GLY A 49 -19.23 -1.40 8.61
CA GLY A 49 -20.65 -1.08 8.84
C GLY A 49 -21.37 -2.18 9.64
N ASP A 50 -22.46 -1.81 10.32
CA ASP A 50 -23.16 -2.74 11.22
C ASP A 50 -23.87 -3.89 10.49
N ASP A 51 -24.32 -3.66 9.26
CA ASP A 51 -25.07 -4.59 8.42
C ASP A 51 -24.24 -5.77 7.88
N ARG A 52 -22.92 -5.61 7.80
CA ARG A 52 -22.01 -6.64 7.24
C ARG A 52 -21.22 -7.41 8.29
N LYS A 53 -21.38 -7.09 9.58
CA LYS A 53 -20.64 -7.73 10.69
C LYS A 53 -20.86 -9.23 10.75
N ASP A 54 -22.10 -9.69 10.68
CA ASP A 54 -22.43 -11.12 10.77
C ASP A 54 -21.85 -11.93 9.60
N ILE A 55 -21.89 -11.36 8.39
CA ILE A 55 -21.33 -11.98 7.18
C ILE A 55 -19.81 -12.05 7.28
N PHE A 56 -19.18 -10.98 7.74
CA PHE A 56 -17.74 -10.92 7.94
C PHE A 56 -17.28 -11.97 8.97
N GLU A 57 -17.96 -12.06 10.11
CA GLU A 57 -17.66 -13.06 11.14
C GLU A 57 -17.84 -14.49 10.62
N LYS A 58 -18.96 -14.75 9.94
CA LYS A 58 -19.21 -16.05 9.31
C LYS A 58 -18.10 -16.40 8.31
N ASN A 59 -17.66 -15.46 7.48
CA ASN A 59 -16.63 -15.71 6.48
C ASN A 59 -15.26 -15.97 7.12
N MET A 60 -14.91 -15.25 8.19
CA MET A 60 -13.68 -15.47 8.95
C MET A 60 -13.62 -16.84 9.62
N ASN A 61 -14.76 -17.36 10.08
CA ASN A 61 -14.85 -18.70 10.68
C ASN A 61 -14.81 -19.83 9.64
N ASN A 62 -15.02 -19.51 8.35
CA ASN A 62 -15.04 -20.47 7.25
C ASN A 62 -13.84 -20.32 6.30
N LEU A 63 -12.77 -19.67 6.74
CA LEU A 63 -11.53 -19.58 5.95
C LEU A 63 -10.87 -20.95 5.86
N ASN A 64 -10.36 -21.31 4.68
CA ASN A 64 -9.46 -22.46 4.56
C ASN A 64 -8.08 -22.13 5.19
N GLU A 65 -7.19 -23.12 5.27
CA GLU A 65 -5.88 -22.95 5.92
C GLU A 65 -5.05 -21.82 5.29
N GLN A 66 -4.96 -21.77 3.96
CA GLN A 66 -4.22 -20.73 3.27
C GLN A 66 -4.83 -19.34 3.51
N GLU A 67 -6.14 -19.21 3.36
CA GLU A 67 -6.88 -17.98 3.60
C GLU A 67 -6.73 -17.51 5.04
N TYR A 68 -6.75 -18.43 6.01
CA TYR A 68 -6.54 -18.15 7.42
C TYR A 68 -5.16 -17.51 7.67
N PHE A 69 -4.08 -18.12 7.15
CA PHE A 69 -2.74 -17.58 7.35
C PHE A 69 -2.54 -16.23 6.65
N LEU A 70 -3.14 -16.04 5.48
CA LEU A 70 -3.09 -14.76 4.76
C LEU A 70 -3.90 -13.67 5.47
N SER A 71 -5.11 -13.97 5.94
CA SER A 71 -5.93 -13.06 6.76
C SER A 71 -5.19 -12.68 8.03
N ARG A 72 -4.61 -13.67 8.72
CA ARG A 72 -3.80 -13.44 9.93
C ARG A 72 -2.61 -12.53 9.66
N LYS A 73 -1.88 -12.75 8.56
CA LYS A 73 -0.77 -11.89 8.15
C LYS A 73 -1.25 -10.46 7.89
N LEU A 74 -2.33 -10.30 7.13
CA LEU A 74 -2.86 -8.99 6.78
C LEU A 74 -3.38 -8.22 8.01
N ILE A 75 -4.09 -8.90 8.92
CA ILE A 75 -4.58 -8.31 10.17
C ILE A 75 -3.41 -7.88 11.07
N LYS A 76 -2.38 -8.73 11.22
CA LYS A 76 -1.18 -8.34 11.98
C LYS A 76 -0.50 -7.13 11.35
N PHE A 77 -0.26 -7.16 10.05
CA PHE A 77 0.32 -6.03 9.32
C PHE A 77 -0.50 -4.75 9.54
N TYR A 78 -1.82 -4.84 9.35
CA TYR A 78 -2.74 -3.72 9.54
C TYR A 78 -2.69 -3.16 10.95
N LEU A 79 -2.68 -3.99 11.99
CA LEU A 79 -2.77 -3.51 13.37
C LEU A 79 -1.43 -3.01 13.91
N LEU A 80 -0.31 -3.57 13.45
CA LEU A 80 1.00 -3.39 14.09
C LEU A 80 2.05 -2.70 13.23
N GLU A 81 2.12 -3.05 11.95
CA GLU A 81 3.33 -2.82 11.15
C GLU A 81 3.12 -1.71 10.12
N SER A 82 1.92 -1.61 9.55
CA SER A 82 1.66 -0.67 8.46
C SER A 82 1.73 0.78 8.93
N GLU A 83 2.33 1.66 8.14
CA GLU A 83 2.27 3.11 8.33
C GLU A 83 0.83 3.64 8.15
N PRO A 84 0.48 4.83 8.68
CA PRO A 84 -0.88 5.36 8.62
C PRO A 84 -1.49 5.37 7.21
N ILE A 85 -0.77 5.87 6.20
CA ILE A 85 -1.28 5.95 4.81
C ILE A 85 -1.48 4.57 4.17
N VAL A 86 -0.59 3.61 4.47
CA VAL A 86 -0.70 2.23 4.01
C VAL A 86 -1.90 1.55 4.67
N SER A 87 -2.10 1.79 5.96
CA SER A 87 -3.19 1.22 6.75
C SER A 87 -4.58 1.57 6.20
N GLU A 88 -4.74 2.74 5.57
CA GLU A 88 -6.01 3.17 4.97
C GLU A 88 -6.39 2.33 3.75
N THR A 89 -5.39 1.95 2.97
CA THR A 89 -5.54 1.08 1.80
C THR A 89 -5.79 -0.36 2.26
N VAL A 90 -5.00 -0.81 3.23
CA VAL A 90 -5.06 -2.18 3.76
C VAL A 90 -6.40 -2.50 4.40
N VAL A 91 -6.99 -1.60 5.18
CA VAL A 91 -8.27 -1.89 5.86
C VAL A 91 -9.43 -2.07 4.89
N LYS A 92 -9.48 -1.29 3.81
CA LYS A 92 -10.52 -1.43 2.78
C LYS A 92 -10.34 -2.75 2.03
N PHE A 93 -9.09 -3.06 1.66
CA PHE A 93 -8.77 -4.34 1.03
C PHE A 93 -9.10 -5.53 1.96
N LEU A 94 -8.79 -5.45 3.25
CA LEU A 94 -9.08 -6.49 4.23
C LEU A 94 -10.58 -6.78 4.31
N VAL A 95 -11.41 -5.74 4.40
CA VAL A 95 -12.87 -5.88 4.46
C VAL A 95 -13.39 -6.56 3.19
N ASP A 96 -12.99 -6.07 2.03
CA ASP A 96 -13.39 -6.65 0.74
C ASP A 96 -12.92 -8.10 0.58
N TYR A 97 -11.68 -8.39 0.98
CA TYR A 97 -11.10 -9.73 0.89
C TYR A 97 -11.92 -10.73 1.71
N ILE A 98 -12.25 -10.41 2.97
CA ILE A 98 -13.03 -11.31 3.83
C ILE A 98 -14.47 -11.48 3.32
N LEU A 99 -15.09 -10.41 2.81
CA LEU A 99 -16.46 -10.45 2.29
C LEU A 99 -16.56 -11.10 0.89
N SER A 100 -15.45 -11.18 0.15
CA SER A 100 -15.43 -11.73 -1.20
C SER A 100 -15.59 -13.25 -1.23
N ASN A 101 -16.30 -13.73 -2.26
CA ASN A 101 -16.40 -15.15 -2.59
C ASN A 101 -15.27 -15.63 -3.53
N LYS A 102 -14.39 -14.74 -4.01
CA LYS A 102 -13.30 -15.04 -4.97
C LYS A 102 -11.92 -14.66 -4.41
N ARG A 103 -11.63 -15.11 -3.19
CA ARG A 103 -10.43 -14.75 -2.42
C ARG A 103 -9.12 -15.18 -3.08
N ASP A 104 -9.10 -16.31 -3.78
CA ASP A 104 -7.88 -16.83 -4.42
C ASP A 104 -7.20 -15.82 -5.35
N SER A 105 -7.99 -15.04 -6.09
CA SER A 105 -7.50 -13.99 -6.99
C SER A 105 -6.83 -12.81 -6.28
N MET A 106 -7.05 -12.67 -4.98
CA MET A 106 -6.58 -11.57 -4.14
C MET A 106 -5.42 -11.98 -3.22
N ASN A 107 -5.11 -13.28 -3.11
CA ASN A 107 -4.08 -13.81 -2.21
C ASN A 107 -2.69 -13.19 -2.43
N LEU A 108 -2.32 -12.98 -3.69
CA LEU A 108 -1.02 -12.37 -4.02
C LEU A 108 -0.97 -10.89 -3.60
N ILE A 109 -2.09 -10.18 -3.69
CA ILE A 109 -2.20 -8.77 -3.32
C ILE A 109 -1.92 -8.57 -1.83
N ILE A 110 -2.32 -9.51 -0.97
CA ILE A 110 -1.99 -9.48 0.47
C ILE A 110 -0.48 -9.38 0.68
N SER A 111 0.29 -10.20 -0.04
CA SER A 111 1.75 -10.18 0.10
C SER A 111 2.39 -8.93 -0.49
N MET A 112 1.79 -8.34 -1.53
CA MET A 112 2.22 -7.05 -2.07
C MET A 112 1.97 -5.92 -1.08
N LEU A 113 0.74 -5.80 -0.56
CA LEU A 113 0.35 -4.76 0.41
C LEU A 113 1.23 -4.80 1.67
N CYS A 114 1.53 -5.99 2.19
CA CYS A 114 2.43 -6.16 3.34
C CYS A 114 3.88 -5.73 3.09
N GLN A 115 4.28 -5.48 1.83
CA GLN A 115 5.60 -4.97 1.47
C GLN A 115 5.59 -3.48 1.15
N MET A 116 4.42 -2.83 1.15
CA MET A 116 4.31 -1.42 0.77
C MET A 116 4.66 -0.49 1.92
N GLU A 117 5.32 0.62 1.57
CA GLU A 117 5.65 1.74 2.43
C GLU A 117 4.85 2.98 2.02
N SER A 118 4.93 4.05 2.82
CA SER A 118 4.25 5.31 2.52
C SER A 118 4.57 5.87 1.13
N SER A 119 5.84 5.84 0.73
CA SER A 119 6.30 6.33 -0.58
C SER A 119 5.68 5.57 -1.76
N ASP A 120 5.45 4.27 -1.61
CA ASP A 120 4.80 3.44 -2.63
C ASP A 120 3.34 3.87 -2.83
N ILE A 121 2.62 4.10 -1.73
CA ILE A 121 1.21 4.54 -1.77
C ILE A 121 1.10 5.95 -2.35
N GLU A 122 1.99 6.86 -1.97
CA GLU A 122 2.04 8.22 -2.51
C GLU A 122 2.30 8.24 -4.02
N LEU A 123 3.24 7.40 -4.49
CA LEU A 123 3.50 7.25 -5.91
C LEU A 123 2.28 6.69 -6.66
N LEU A 124 1.59 5.69 -6.11
CA LEU A 124 0.36 5.18 -6.71
C LEU A 124 -0.78 6.21 -6.70
N LYS A 125 -0.89 7.04 -5.65
CA LYS A 125 -1.81 8.20 -5.63
C LYS A 125 -1.48 9.18 -6.77
N LYS A 126 -0.20 9.51 -6.93
CA LYS A 126 0.26 10.38 -8.01
C LYS A 126 -0.08 9.81 -9.39
N ILE A 127 0.15 8.52 -9.59
CA ILE A 127 -0.24 7.81 -10.82
C ILE A 127 -1.75 7.89 -11.04
N LYS A 128 -2.56 7.51 -10.03
CA LYS A 128 -4.02 7.54 -10.11
C LYS A 128 -4.57 8.93 -10.45
N HIS A 129 -3.94 9.99 -9.93
CA HIS A 129 -4.35 11.36 -10.19
C HIS A 129 -3.90 11.90 -11.56
N SER A 130 -2.73 11.46 -12.04
CA SER A 130 -2.14 11.96 -13.28
C SER A 130 -2.79 11.37 -14.53
N PHE A 131 -3.38 10.18 -14.43
CA PHE A 131 -3.89 9.45 -15.59
C PHE A 131 -5.37 9.12 -15.46
N THR A 132 -6.15 9.45 -16.50
CA THR A 132 -7.59 9.13 -16.58
C THR A 132 -7.86 7.71 -17.04
N ASN A 133 -6.95 7.12 -17.83
CA ASN A 133 -7.05 5.75 -18.34
C ASN A 133 -5.83 4.93 -17.91
N LEU A 134 -6.00 4.14 -16.85
CA LEU A 134 -4.97 3.25 -16.30
C LEU A 134 -4.75 1.97 -17.15
N ASP A 135 -5.57 1.75 -18.19
CA ASP A 135 -5.39 0.64 -19.15
C ASP A 135 -4.41 0.96 -20.27
N ALA A 136 -4.02 2.23 -20.44
CA ALA A 136 -3.09 2.65 -21.47
C ALA A 136 -1.63 2.46 -21.06
N GLU A 137 -0.73 2.55 -22.04
CA GLU A 137 0.69 2.81 -21.79
C GLU A 137 0.84 4.26 -21.32
N LEU A 138 1.43 4.43 -20.14
CA LEU A 138 1.59 5.69 -19.43
C LEU A 138 3.01 6.22 -19.59
N LYS A 139 3.19 7.53 -19.77
CA LYS A 139 4.52 8.12 -19.95
C LYS A 139 5.14 8.51 -18.61
N TRP A 140 6.41 8.13 -18.40
CA TRP A 140 7.16 8.46 -17.19
C TRP A 140 7.23 9.97 -16.95
N GLU A 141 7.38 10.74 -18.03
CA GLU A 141 7.45 12.21 -17.99
C GLU A 141 6.23 12.84 -17.30
N GLU A 142 5.04 12.25 -17.39
CA GLU A 142 3.82 12.82 -16.80
C GLU A 142 3.87 12.81 -15.26
N ILE A 143 4.54 11.82 -14.66
CA ILE A 143 4.72 11.71 -13.20
C ILE A 143 6.11 12.13 -12.72
N SER A 144 7.07 12.30 -13.61
CA SER A 144 8.43 12.69 -13.26
C SER A 144 8.48 14.09 -12.62
N PRO A 145 9.30 14.29 -11.57
CA PRO A 145 9.54 15.62 -11.01
C PRO A 145 10.29 16.50 -12.01
N TYR A 146 10.26 17.81 -11.74
CA TYR A 146 10.89 18.82 -12.57
C TYR A 146 12.15 19.33 -11.88
N GLU A 147 13.19 19.59 -12.67
CA GLU A 147 14.33 20.41 -12.27
C GLU A 147 14.28 21.73 -13.04
N VAL A 148 14.52 22.84 -12.33
CA VAL A 148 14.68 24.16 -12.95
C VAL A 148 16.17 24.35 -13.24
N ASN A 149 16.54 24.40 -14.51
CA ASN A 149 17.91 24.76 -14.87
C ASN A 149 18.12 26.26 -14.65
N ASN A 150 18.83 26.61 -13.58
CA ASN A 150 19.10 28.01 -13.17
C ASN A 150 19.88 28.84 -14.20
N SER A 151 20.44 28.22 -15.25
CA SER A 151 21.15 28.92 -16.33
C SER A 151 20.23 29.42 -17.45
N ASP A 152 19.13 28.73 -17.71
CA ASP A 152 18.26 28.96 -18.89
C ASP A 152 16.76 29.11 -18.52
N ASP A 153 16.40 29.04 -17.24
CA ASP A 153 15.01 28.89 -16.74
C ASP A 153 14.23 27.74 -17.42
N LYS A 154 14.94 26.78 -18.01
CA LYS A 154 14.33 25.63 -18.68
C LYS A 154 13.93 24.60 -17.64
N ILE A 155 12.64 24.32 -17.62
CA ILE A 155 12.05 23.24 -16.84
C ILE A 155 12.28 21.92 -17.60
N THR A 156 13.09 21.03 -17.02
CA THR A 156 13.37 19.71 -17.59
C THR A 156 12.84 18.60 -16.68
N LYS A 157 12.17 17.61 -17.29
CA LYS A 157 11.74 16.39 -16.59
C LYS A 157 12.94 15.50 -16.30
N ILE A 158 13.01 14.98 -15.09
CA ILE A 158 14.13 14.14 -14.64
C ILE A 158 13.88 12.69 -15.07
N SER A 159 14.84 12.07 -15.74
CA SER A 159 14.76 10.63 -16.04
C SER A 159 14.87 9.80 -14.76
N LEU A 160 14.29 8.60 -14.72
CA LEU A 160 14.41 7.73 -13.55
C LEU A 160 15.88 7.41 -13.21
N ASN A 161 16.72 7.20 -14.23
CA ASN A 161 18.15 6.98 -14.01
C ASN A 161 18.78 8.14 -13.25
N GLN A 162 18.48 9.39 -13.64
CA GLN A 162 18.93 10.58 -12.92
C GLN A 162 18.35 10.65 -11.49
N LEU A 163 17.09 10.26 -11.27
CA LEU A 163 16.55 10.19 -9.91
C LEU A 163 17.25 9.18 -9.00
N ILE A 164 18.01 8.23 -9.53
CA ILE A 164 18.68 7.20 -8.71
C ILE A 164 20.19 7.46 -8.63
N SER A 165 20.77 8.06 -9.66
CA SER A 165 22.22 8.17 -9.83
C SER A 165 22.82 9.48 -9.36
N THR A 166 22.01 10.52 -9.13
CA THR A 166 22.53 11.89 -9.08
C THR A 166 22.57 12.43 -7.66
N ASP A 167 23.76 12.82 -7.21
CA ASP A 167 23.97 13.71 -6.06
C ASP A 167 23.71 15.16 -6.52
N PHE A 168 22.46 15.63 -6.45
CA PHE A 168 22.12 17.02 -6.81
C PHE A 168 22.47 17.99 -5.66
N SER A 169 23.73 18.41 -5.52
CA SER A 169 24.18 19.60 -4.75
C SER A 169 24.10 19.61 -3.19
N ASP A 170 24.80 20.58 -2.61
CA ASP A 170 25.35 20.68 -1.23
C ASP A 170 24.34 20.76 -0.05
N ASP A 171 23.02 20.88 -0.30
CA ASP A 171 21.99 21.10 0.74
C ASP A 171 21.20 19.82 1.15
N GLY A 172 21.46 18.66 0.53
CA GLY A 172 21.10 17.31 1.00
C GLY A 172 19.62 16.89 1.02
N ASN A 173 18.66 17.80 1.26
CA ASN A 173 17.26 17.43 1.51
C ASN A 173 16.41 17.24 0.25
N MET A 174 16.57 18.07 -0.79
CA MET A 174 15.80 17.95 -2.03
C MET A 174 16.14 16.66 -2.83
N ASN A 175 17.30 16.07 -2.54
CA ASN A 175 17.81 14.86 -3.21
C ASN A 175 17.16 13.59 -2.68
N LEU A 176 16.84 13.57 -1.39
CA LEU A 176 16.34 12.36 -0.75
C LEU A 176 14.92 12.03 -1.22
N GLU A 177 14.04 13.02 -1.33
CA GLU A 177 12.65 12.81 -1.76
C GLU A 177 12.56 12.30 -3.21
N PHE A 178 13.38 12.86 -4.11
CA PHE A 178 13.48 12.41 -5.50
C PHE A 178 14.05 11.00 -5.62
N ASN A 179 15.09 10.69 -4.84
CA ASN A 179 15.64 9.34 -4.76
C ASN A 179 14.60 8.34 -4.22
N MET A 180 13.83 8.73 -3.19
CA MET A 180 12.76 7.91 -2.64
C MET A 180 11.66 7.62 -3.67
N MET A 181 11.28 8.60 -4.50
CA MET A 181 10.35 8.36 -5.61
C MET A 181 10.92 7.36 -6.62
N GLY A 182 12.20 7.49 -6.98
CA GLY A 182 12.86 6.55 -7.88
C GLY A 182 12.90 5.13 -7.33
N ILE A 183 13.23 4.98 -6.05
CA ILE A 183 13.25 3.69 -5.33
C ILE A 183 11.84 3.08 -5.27
N ALA A 184 10.83 3.87 -4.90
CA ALA A 184 9.43 3.42 -4.87
C ALA A 184 9.00 2.93 -6.26
N PHE A 185 9.32 3.66 -7.32
CA PHE A 185 8.98 3.27 -8.69
C PHE A 185 9.62 1.92 -9.08
N MET A 186 10.91 1.72 -8.78
CA MET A 186 11.58 0.43 -8.99
C MET A 186 10.96 -0.69 -8.15
N LYS A 187 10.53 -0.40 -6.92
CA LYS A 187 9.88 -1.36 -6.03
C LYS A 187 8.51 -1.78 -6.60
N LEU A 188 7.73 -0.85 -7.14
CA LEU A 188 6.45 -1.17 -7.80
C LEU A 188 6.66 -2.08 -9.03
N ASP A 189 7.69 -1.86 -9.83
CA ASP A 189 8.05 -2.72 -10.97
C ASP A 189 8.46 -4.12 -10.49
N ARG A 190 9.33 -4.21 -9.47
CA ARG A 190 9.74 -5.48 -8.85
C ARG A 190 8.56 -6.27 -8.25
N LEU A 191 7.56 -5.57 -7.70
CA LEU A 191 6.35 -6.17 -7.17
C LEU A 191 5.33 -6.51 -8.27
N ASN A 192 5.63 -6.31 -9.56
CA ASN A 192 4.70 -6.47 -10.68
C ASN A 192 3.39 -5.68 -10.50
N ILE A 193 3.47 -4.52 -9.85
CA ILE A 193 2.36 -3.56 -9.74
C ILE A 193 2.30 -2.72 -11.03
N ILE A 194 3.47 -2.37 -11.55
CA ILE A 194 3.67 -1.78 -12.87
C ILE A 194 4.62 -2.65 -13.69
N ASN A 195 4.58 -2.49 -15.01
CA ASN A 195 5.58 -3.02 -15.93
C ASN A 195 6.21 -1.84 -16.67
N THR A 196 7.53 -1.76 -16.66
CA THR A 196 8.27 -0.65 -17.25
C THR A 196 8.81 -0.97 -18.65
N TYR A 197 8.88 0.06 -19.49
CA TYR A 197 9.38 -0.02 -20.86
C TYR A 197 10.51 0.99 -21.06
N PHE A 198 11.60 0.52 -21.65
CA PHE A 198 12.77 1.31 -21.99
C PHE A 198 13.13 1.10 -23.47
N PRO A 199 13.67 2.12 -24.15
CA PRO A 199 14.02 2.03 -25.55
C PRO A 199 15.26 1.15 -25.72
N ILE A 200 15.17 0.15 -26.60
CA ILE A 200 16.28 -0.71 -26.98
C ILE A 200 16.84 -0.22 -28.31
N TYR A 201 18.06 0.29 -28.30
CA TYR A 201 18.79 0.64 -29.52
C TYR A 201 20.29 0.35 -29.35
N PRO A 202 21.03 0.11 -30.44
CA PRO A 202 22.46 -0.21 -30.36
C PRO A 202 23.23 0.81 -29.53
N GLY A 203 23.86 0.36 -28.44
CA GLY A 203 24.64 1.19 -27.53
C GLY A 203 23.92 1.69 -26.27
N ASN A 204 22.60 1.51 -26.15
CA ASN A 204 21.87 1.77 -24.90
C ASN A 204 21.33 0.47 -24.30
N ASN A 205 21.99 -0.01 -23.25
CA ASN A 205 21.57 -1.17 -22.47
C ASN A 205 21.07 -0.76 -21.06
N ASN A 206 20.83 0.52 -20.83
CA ASN A 206 20.41 0.98 -19.51
C ASN A 206 18.91 0.75 -19.32
N THR A 207 18.58 -0.32 -18.61
CA THR A 207 17.20 -0.69 -18.24
C THR A 207 16.52 0.37 -17.35
N ARG A 208 17.29 1.32 -16.80
CA ARG A 208 16.76 2.45 -16.02
C ARG A 208 16.37 3.67 -16.88
N ASN A 209 16.58 3.62 -18.19
CA ASN A 209 16.12 4.65 -19.12
C ASN A 209 14.63 4.44 -19.46
N ILE A 210 13.78 4.50 -18.43
CA ILE A 210 12.35 4.20 -18.55
C ILE A 210 11.64 5.37 -19.21
N ILE A 211 10.93 5.09 -20.29
CA ILE A 211 10.16 6.09 -21.06
C ILE A 211 8.67 5.98 -20.75
N SER A 212 8.19 4.76 -20.48
CA SER A 212 6.79 4.48 -20.26
C SER A 212 6.60 3.23 -19.42
N PHE A 213 5.37 3.03 -18.94
CA PHE A 213 4.99 1.90 -18.11
C PHE A 213 3.50 1.60 -18.26
N THR A 214 3.09 0.39 -17.90
CA THR A 214 1.67 0.01 -17.77
C THR A 214 1.38 -0.44 -16.36
N ILE A 215 0.15 -0.26 -15.88
CA ILE A 215 -0.28 -0.80 -14.58
C ILE A 215 -0.83 -2.20 -14.79
N THR A 216 -0.35 -3.17 -14.01
CA THR A 216 -0.81 -4.56 -14.11
C THR A 216 -2.23 -4.72 -13.54
N PRO A 217 -2.95 -5.83 -13.81
CA PRO A 217 -4.23 -6.10 -13.17
C PRO A 217 -4.16 -6.09 -11.64
N LEU A 218 -3.06 -6.58 -11.07
CA LEU A 218 -2.82 -6.56 -9.62
C LEU A 218 -2.63 -5.13 -9.11
N GLY A 219 -1.86 -4.32 -9.84
CA GLY A 219 -1.66 -2.91 -9.50
C GLY A 219 -2.94 -2.10 -9.57
N LYS A 220 -3.78 -2.31 -10.60
CA LYS A 220 -5.11 -1.69 -10.71
C LYS A 220 -5.97 -2.04 -9.51
N LYS A 221 -5.97 -3.32 -9.11
CA LYS A 221 -6.74 -3.77 -7.96
C LYS A 221 -6.27 -3.12 -6.66
N ILE A 222 -4.97 -2.87 -6.48
CA ILE A 222 -4.45 -2.12 -5.33
C ILE A 222 -4.91 -0.65 -5.38
N ILE A 223 -4.82 -0.01 -6.55
CA ILE A 223 -5.20 1.40 -6.75
C ILE A 223 -6.69 1.66 -6.44
N GLU A 224 -7.57 0.68 -6.64
CA GLU A 224 -8.99 0.78 -6.23
C GLU A 224 -9.17 1.10 -4.74
N TYR A 225 -8.23 0.67 -3.89
CA TYR A 225 -8.29 0.86 -2.43
C TYR A 225 -7.60 2.14 -1.95
N ILE A 226 -6.86 2.80 -2.83
CA ILE A 226 -6.16 4.05 -2.56
C ILE A 226 -7.14 5.19 -2.84
N ASP A 227 -7.28 6.15 -1.92
CA ASP A 227 -8.06 7.37 -2.16
C ASP A 227 -7.35 8.31 -3.14
#